data_AF-A0AAX7VKP4-F1
#
_entry.id   AF-A0AAX7VKP4-F1
#
_cell.length_a   1.000
_cell.length_b   1.000
_cell.length_c   1.000
_cell.angle_alpha   90.00
_cell.angle_beta   90.00
_cell.angle_gamma   90.00
#
_symmetry.space_group_name_H-M   'P 1'
#
loop_
_entity.id
_entity.type
_entity.pdbx_description
1 polymer ?
#
loop_
_entity_poly.entity_id
_entity_poly.type
_entity_poly.pdbx_seq_one_letter_code
_entity_poly.pdbx_strand_id
1 'polypeptide(L)'
;MAAMAVAPESRVLTFSVFKWSSYSSTYLPENILVDKPNDQSSRWSSESNYPPQFLILKLERPAIVQSITFGKYEKTHVCNLKKFKVFGGMSEENMTELLSSGLKNDYNKETFTLKHKIDEQMFPCRFVKIVPLMSWGPSFNFSIWYIELHGIEDPDVVQPCLNWYSKVGLSLDVRGVGQRWKSGFAFLRNISLNENFWDVRGADYIWKPTNSVCLWDSFFNCIHIVSLLS
;
A
#
# COMPACT_ATOMS: atom_id res chain seq x y z
N MET A 1 5.37 43.38 -14.85
CA MET A 1 5.44 42.70 -13.54
C MET A 1 5.16 41.24 -13.77
N ALA A 2 6.14 40.36 -13.58
CA ALA A 2 5.89 38.92 -13.63
C ALA A 2 4.99 38.57 -12.43
N ALA A 3 3.84 37.98 -12.68
CA ALA A 3 3.02 37.39 -11.63
C ALA A 3 3.90 36.37 -10.90
N MET A 4 4.17 36.60 -9.62
CA MET A 4 4.82 35.59 -8.78
C MET A 4 3.92 34.36 -8.82
N ALA A 5 4.40 33.26 -9.40
CA ALA A 5 3.70 31.99 -9.35
C ALA A 5 3.58 31.62 -7.87
N VAL A 6 2.38 31.80 -7.32
CA VAL A 6 2.06 31.39 -5.96
C VAL A 6 2.27 29.88 -5.92
N ALA A 7 3.23 29.44 -5.11
CA ALA A 7 3.45 28.02 -4.90
C ALA A 7 2.13 27.42 -4.37
N PRO A 8 1.67 26.28 -4.92
CA PRO A 8 0.38 25.74 -4.55
C PRO A 8 0.32 25.42 -3.06
N GLU A 9 -0.72 25.93 -2.41
CA GLU A 9 -0.88 25.88 -0.97
C GLU A 9 -1.18 24.45 -0.50
N SER A 10 -0.37 23.98 0.45
CA SER A 10 -0.59 22.71 1.15
C SER A 10 -1.67 22.90 2.21
N ARG A 11 -2.67 22.02 2.22
CA ARG A 11 -3.81 22.07 3.14
C ARG A 11 -4.17 20.69 3.68
N VAL A 12 -4.99 20.68 4.73
CA VAL A 12 -5.57 19.44 5.27
C VAL A 12 -6.44 18.77 4.19
N LEU A 13 -6.21 17.48 3.96
CA LEU A 13 -6.92 16.67 2.99
C LEU A 13 -8.01 15.85 3.70
N THR A 14 -9.26 16.00 3.27
CA THR A 14 -10.38 15.21 3.78
C THR A 14 -10.31 13.77 3.25
N PHE A 15 -10.54 12.80 4.13
CA PHE A 15 -10.55 11.39 3.80
C PHE A 15 -11.60 10.63 4.62
N SER A 16 -11.99 9.46 4.10
CA SER A 16 -12.76 8.47 4.84
C SER A 16 -11.92 7.21 5.05
N VAL A 17 -12.21 6.46 6.11
CA VAL A 17 -11.69 5.10 6.23
C VAL A 17 -12.37 4.23 5.16
N PHE A 18 -11.58 3.47 4.40
CA PHE A 18 -12.07 2.71 3.25
C PHE A 18 -12.01 1.20 3.49
N LYS A 19 -10.87 0.69 3.97
CA LYS A 19 -10.69 -0.72 4.34
C LYS A 19 -9.76 -0.83 5.53
N TRP A 20 -9.84 -1.95 6.24
CA TRP A 20 -8.97 -2.29 7.36
C TRP A 20 -8.72 -3.79 7.37
N SER A 21 -7.65 -4.22 8.02
CA SER A 21 -7.35 -5.63 8.23
C SER A 21 -8.24 -6.26 9.30
N SER A 22 -8.29 -5.62 10.47
CA SER A 22 -9.01 -6.05 11.65
C SER A 22 -9.18 -4.88 12.61
N TYR A 23 -10.04 -5.04 13.62
CA TYR A 23 -10.08 -4.14 14.76
C TYR A 23 -10.48 -4.90 16.03
N SER A 24 -10.08 -4.41 17.20
CA SER A 24 -10.41 -5.01 18.49
C SER A 24 -11.56 -4.26 19.17
N SER A 25 -12.62 -4.99 19.55
CA SER A 25 -13.69 -4.49 20.41
C SER A 25 -14.28 -3.15 19.92
N THR A 26 -14.17 -2.08 20.73
CA THR A 26 -14.68 -0.74 20.44
C THR A 26 -13.63 0.19 19.80
N TYR A 27 -12.43 -0.32 19.49
CA TYR A 27 -11.34 0.47 18.90
C TYR A 27 -11.47 0.54 17.37
N LEU A 28 -12.52 1.22 16.93
CA LEU A 28 -12.94 1.28 15.54
C LEU A 28 -11.91 1.96 14.64
N PRO A 29 -11.81 1.55 13.36
CA PRO A 29 -10.99 2.23 12.36
C PRO A 29 -11.25 3.74 12.26
N GLU A 30 -12.51 4.18 12.39
CA GLU A 30 -12.95 5.56 12.27
C GLU A 30 -12.47 6.46 13.41
N ASN A 31 -12.03 5.89 14.53
CA ASN A 31 -11.53 6.67 15.67
C ASN A 31 -10.30 7.51 15.31
N ILE A 32 -9.55 7.15 14.26
CA ILE A 32 -8.39 7.92 13.78
C ILE A 32 -8.77 9.29 13.22
N LEU A 33 -10.06 9.56 12.97
CA LEU A 33 -10.53 10.82 12.40
C LEU A 33 -10.61 11.94 13.43
N VAL A 34 -10.57 11.61 14.72
CA VAL A 34 -10.81 12.57 15.81
C VAL A 34 -9.61 12.60 16.75
N ASP A 35 -9.00 13.78 16.88
CA ASP A 35 -7.88 13.98 17.80
C ASP A 35 -8.38 14.22 19.24
N LYS A 36 -8.45 13.15 20.02
CA LYS A 36 -8.83 13.18 21.44
C LYS A 36 -7.75 12.51 22.31
N PRO A 37 -6.64 13.20 22.60
CA PRO A 37 -5.54 12.62 23.38
C PRO A 37 -5.93 12.21 24.80
N ASN A 38 -6.99 12.81 25.37
CA ASN A 38 -7.47 12.52 26.72
C ASN A 38 -8.43 11.32 26.79
N ASP A 39 -8.78 10.72 25.65
CA ASP A 39 -9.70 9.58 25.56
C ASP A 39 -8.94 8.33 25.11
N GLN A 40 -8.70 7.40 26.03
CA GLN A 40 -8.00 6.14 25.75
C GLN A 40 -8.72 5.26 24.71
N SER A 41 -10.03 5.46 24.53
CA SER A 41 -10.84 4.71 23.57
C SER A 41 -10.78 5.29 22.16
N SER A 42 -10.35 6.55 22.00
CA SER A 42 -10.25 7.26 20.72
C SER A 42 -9.02 6.81 19.92
N ARG A 43 -9.02 5.55 19.53
CA ARG A 43 -8.00 4.92 18.68
C ARG A 43 -8.59 3.80 17.85
N TRP A 44 -7.99 3.55 16.71
CA TRP A 44 -8.05 2.24 16.08
C TRP A 44 -7.08 1.31 16.80
N SER A 45 -7.46 0.06 17.02
CA SER A 45 -6.53 -0.99 17.43
C SER A 45 -6.76 -2.25 16.63
N SER A 46 -5.71 -2.86 16.10
CA SER A 46 -5.81 -4.16 15.43
C SER A 46 -6.28 -5.25 16.40
N GLU A 47 -6.91 -6.29 15.88
CA GLU A 47 -7.33 -7.45 16.69
C GLU A 47 -6.13 -8.27 17.17
N SER A 48 -5.12 -8.40 16.30
CA SER A 48 -3.85 -9.05 16.60
C SER A 48 -2.67 -8.26 16.05
N ASN A 49 -1.45 -8.68 16.35
CA ASN A 49 -0.21 -8.16 15.75
C ASN A 49 0.33 -9.04 14.62
N TYR A 50 -0.39 -10.10 14.23
CA TYR A 50 0.02 -10.95 13.11
C TYR A 50 -0.22 -10.22 11.78
N PRO A 51 0.79 -10.09 10.91
CA PRO A 51 0.62 -9.46 9.62
C PRO A 51 -0.27 -10.31 8.68
N PRO A 52 -0.98 -9.69 7.72
CA PRO A 52 -0.97 -8.26 7.43
C PRO A 52 -1.95 -7.47 8.30
N GLN A 53 -1.49 -6.39 8.94
CA GLN A 53 -2.34 -5.39 9.57
C GLN A 53 -2.25 -4.07 8.80
N PHE A 54 -3.38 -3.41 8.56
CA PHE A 54 -3.41 -2.15 7.80
C PHE A 54 -4.72 -1.37 7.98
N LEU A 55 -4.64 -0.08 7.66
CA LEU A 55 -5.76 0.78 7.33
C LEU A 55 -5.57 1.33 5.92
N ILE A 56 -6.64 1.38 5.12
CA ILE A 56 -6.69 2.07 3.84
C ILE A 56 -7.65 3.24 3.99
N LEU A 57 -7.13 4.42 3.69
CA LEU A 57 -7.85 5.69 3.69
C LEU A 57 -8.14 6.06 2.23
N LYS A 58 -9.33 6.57 1.96
CA LYS A 58 -9.73 7.09 0.65
C LYS A 58 -9.93 8.59 0.77
N LEU A 59 -9.13 9.36 0.06
CA LEU A 59 -9.30 10.81 -0.02
C LEU A 59 -10.63 11.13 -0.69
N GLU A 60 -11.24 12.28 -0.40
CA GLU A 60 -12.47 12.73 -1.09
C GLU A 60 -12.21 13.10 -2.56
N ARG A 61 -11.03 13.66 -2.83
CA ARG A 61 -10.53 14.02 -4.16
C ARG A 61 -9.08 13.53 -4.31
N PRO A 62 -8.62 13.18 -5.53
CA PRO A 62 -7.21 12.91 -5.74
C PRO A 62 -6.38 14.13 -5.34
N ALA A 63 -5.25 13.91 -4.67
CA ALA A 63 -4.40 14.99 -4.18
C ALA A 63 -2.92 14.57 -4.19
N ILE A 64 -2.02 15.55 -4.22
CA ILE A 64 -0.59 15.32 -3.96
C ILE A 64 -0.42 15.27 -2.44
N VAL A 65 -0.32 14.06 -1.87
CA VAL A 65 -0.19 13.88 -0.42
C VAL A 65 1.26 14.10 -0.01
N GLN A 66 1.52 15.21 0.70
CA GLN A 66 2.87 15.66 1.02
C GLN A 66 3.33 15.23 2.41
N SER A 67 2.40 15.15 3.37
CA SER A 67 2.74 14.72 4.73
C SER A 67 1.58 14.00 5.42
N ILE A 68 1.94 13.26 6.45
CA ILE A 68 1.04 12.56 7.35
C ILE A 68 1.39 12.92 8.79
N THR A 69 0.40 13.30 9.58
CA THR A 69 0.53 13.57 11.01
C THR A 69 -0.12 12.45 11.80
N PHE A 70 0.60 11.94 12.79
CA PHE A 70 0.09 10.99 13.77
C PHE A 70 -0.15 11.72 15.08
N GLY A 71 -1.39 11.68 15.56
CA GLY A 71 -1.69 12.06 16.94
C GLY A 71 -1.32 10.97 17.94
N LYS A 72 -1.42 11.30 19.22
CA LYS A 72 -0.98 10.45 20.33
C LYS A 72 -1.99 10.52 21.47
N TYR A 73 -1.88 9.54 22.38
CA TYR A 73 -2.51 9.60 23.69
C TYR A 73 -1.75 10.58 24.61
N GLU A 74 -2.42 11.11 25.63
CA GLU A 74 -1.83 12.03 26.63
C GLU A 74 -0.63 11.42 27.38
N LYS A 75 -0.48 10.09 27.37
CA LYS A 75 0.59 9.33 28.01
C LYS A 75 1.26 8.38 27.03
N THR A 76 2.46 7.92 27.39
CA THR A 76 3.14 6.85 26.64
C THR A 76 2.27 5.60 26.58
N HIS A 77 2.31 4.89 25.45
CA HIS A 77 1.44 3.74 25.25
C HIS A 77 2.15 2.61 24.49
N VAL A 78 2.07 1.39 25.03
CA VAL A 78 2.76 0.21 24.49
C VAL A 78 2.34 -0.15 23.06
N CYS A 79 1.09 0.14 22.68
CA CYS A 79 0.55 -0.10 21.34
C CYS A 79 0.99 0.94 20.29
N ASN A 80 1.76 1.98 20.67
CA ASN A 80 2.28 2.96 19.70
C ASN A 80 3.16 2.28 18.65
N LEU A 81 3.12 2.80 17.42
CA LEU A 81 3.81 2.22 16.28
C LEU A 81 5.30 2.54 16.31
N LYS A 82 6.11 1.62 16.85
CA LYS A 82 7.58 1.70 16.79
C LYS A 82 8.11 1.63 15.35
N LYS A 83 7.44 0.87 14.48
CA LYS A 83 7.72 0.84 13.04
C LYS A 83 6.42 0.74 12.24
N PHE A 84 6.34 1.50 11.15
CA PHE A 84 5.23 1.47 10.21
C PHE A 84 5.70 1.86 8.81
N LYS A 85 4.87 1.53 7.81
CA LYS A 85 5.01 2.00 6.44
C LYS A 85 3.74 2.71 5.99
N VAL A 86 3.90 3.65 5.07
CA VAL A 86 2.80 4.32 4.38
C VAL A 86 2.96 4.07 2.90
N PHE A 87 1.90 3.64 2.26
CA PHE A 87 1.79 3.46 0.82
C PHE A 87 0.70 4.37 0.28
N GLY A 88 0.78 4.74 -0.99
CA GLY A 88 -0.30 5.47 -1.65
C GLY A 88 -0.31 5.23 -3.14
N GLY A 89 -1.48 5.43 -3.73
CA GLY A 89 -1.70 5.22 -5.15
C GLY A 89 -3.08 5.69 -5.61
N MET A 90 -3.30 5.63 -6.92
CA MET A 90 -4.59 5.95 -7.53
C MET A 90 -5.58 4.77 -7.42
N SER A 91 -5.09 3.54 -7.30
CA SER A 91 -5.88 2.33 -7.01
C SER A 91 -5.40 1.65 -5.72
N GLU A 92 -6.21 0.75 -5.18
CA GLU A 92 -5.86 0.02 -3.96
C GLU A 92 -4.88 -1.14 -4.19
N GLU A 93 -4.81 -1.66 -5.41
CA GLU A 93 -3.97 -2.80 -5.78
C GLU A 93 -2.52 -2.37 -6.05
N ASN A 94 -2.33 -1.19 -6.66
CA ASN A 94 -1.05 -0.70 -7.14
C ASN A 94 -0.62 0.56 -6.38
N MET A 95 -0.16 0.36 -5.14
CA MET A 95 0.36 1.45 -4.30
C MET A 95 1.89 1.48 -4.29
N THR A 96 2.46 2.68 -4.22
CA THR A 96 3.89 2.93 -4.05
C THR A 96 4.21 3.20 -2.57
N GLU A 97 5.35 2.72 -2.08
CA GLU A 97 5.84 3.06 -0.73
C GLU A 97 6.19 4.55 -0.67
N LEU A 98 5.53 5.28 0.22
CA LEU A 98 5.71 6.72 0.42
C LEU A 98 6.62 7.04 1.61
N LEU A 99 6.60 6.19 2.64
CA LEU A 99 7.36 6.36 3.88
C LEU A 99 7.57 5.01 4.57
N SER A 100 8.75 4.84 5.16
CA SER A 100 9.05 3.79 6.14
C SER A 100 9.69 4.45 7.35
N SER A 101 9.01 4.45 8.49
CA SER A 101 9.43 5.20 9.69
C SER A 101 8.91 4.54 10.98
N GLY A 102 9.01 5.25 12.10
CA GLY A 102 8.52 4.86 13.42
C GLY A 102 8.17 6.07 14.27
N LEU A 103 7.20 5.91 15.17
CA LEU A 103 6.81 6.94 16.13
C LEU A 103 7.65 6.85 17.40
N LYS A 104 7.95 8.01 18.00
CA LYS A 104 8.45 8.07 19.38
C LYS A 104 7.34 7.65 20.34
N ASN A 105 7.72 6.97 21.42
CA ASN A 105 6.77 6.60 22.47
C ASN A 105 6.58 7.73 23.47
N ASP A 106 6.03 8.83 23.00
CA ASP A 106 5.67 10.02 23.77
C ASP A 106 4.24 10.48 23.40
N TYR A 107 3.83 11.61 23.96
CA TYR A 107 2.52 12.25 23.75
C TYR A 107 2.54 13.35 22.68
N ASN A 108 3.68 13.57 22.01
CA ASN A 108 3.83 14.64 21.03
C ASN A 108 3.35 14.17 19.66
N LYS A 109 2.52 14.98 18.99
CA LYS A 109 2.15 14.72 17.60
C LYS A 109 3.40 14.72 16.71
N GLU A 110 3.42 13.83 15.72
CA GLU A 110 4.56 13.71 14.80
C GLU A 110 4.08 13.80 13.36
N THR A 111 4.68 14.70 12.59
CA THR A 111 4.41 14.88 11.15
C THR A 111 5.61 14.39 10.34
N PHE A 112 5.32 13.58 9.32
CA PHE A 112 6.32 13.02 8.43
C PHE A 112 6.06 13.43 6.99
N THR A 113 7.10 13.88 6.29
CA THR A 113 7.04 14.11 4.84
C THR A 113 6.94 12.77 4.11
N LEU A 114 5.97 12.66 3.22
CA LEU A 114 5.75 11.52 2.34
C LEU A 114 6.47 11.74 1.00
N LYS A 115 6.98 10.68 0.40
CA LYS A 115 7.43 10.73 -1.00
C LYS A 115 6.24 11.06 -1.89
N HIS A 116 6.32 12.19 -2.57
CA HIS A 116 5.25 12.70 -3.44
C HIS A 116 5.76 13.12 -4.84
N LYS A 117 7.03 12.79 -5.15
CA LYS A 117 7.68 13.06 -6.43
C LYS A 117 8.38 11.81 -6.99
N ILE A 118 8.43 11.72 -8.31
CA ILE A 118 9.25 10.79 -9.10
C ILE A 118 10.00 11.64 -10.12
N ASP A 119 11.33 11.65 -10.06
CA ASP A 119 12.19 12.44 -10.95
C ASP A 119 11.73 13.91 -11.08
N GLU A 120 11.52 14.57 -9.93
CA GLU A 120 10.94 15.92 -9.75
C GLU A 120 9.46 16.12 -10.10
N GLN A 121 8.83 15.18 -10.78
CA GLN A 121 7.42 15.27 -11.12
C GLN A 121 6.55 14.76 -9.97
N MET A 122 5.59 15.58 -9.55
CA MET A 122 4.62 15.19 -8.51
C MET A 122 3.63 14.14 -9.02
N PHE A 123 3.22 13.22 -8.16
CA PHE A 123 2.19 12.23 -8.47
C PHE A 123 1.02 12.27 -7.46
N PRO A 124 -0.23 12.14 -7.93
CA PRO A 124 -1.39 12.14 -7.05
C PRO A 124 -1.62 10.76 -6.43
N CYS A 125 -2.27 10.77 -5.26
CA CYS A 125 -2.85 9.59 -4.65
C CYS A 125 -4.37 9.80 -4.50
N ARG A 126 -5.13 8.70 -4.57
CA ARG A 126 -6.53 8.62 -4.15
C ARG A 126 -6.69 7.81 -2.87
N PHE A 127 -5.80 6.83 -2.69
CA PHE A 127 -5.78 5.95 -1.53
C PHE A 127 -4.44 6.07 -0.81
N VAL A 128 -4.49 6.01 0.51
CA VAL A 128 -3.32 5.98 1.40
C VAL A 128 -3.47 4.78 2.32
N LYS A 129 -2.50 3.87 2.33
CA LYS A 129 -2.50 2.68 3.17
C LYS A 129 -1.41 2.78 4.24
N ILE A 130 -1.81 2.66 5.49
CA ILE A 130 -0.90 2.63 6.64
C ILE A 130 -0.74 1.17 7.08
N VAL A 131 0.50 0.71 7.18
CA VAL A 131 0.86 -0.67 7.55
C VAL A 131 1.70 -0.64 8.81
N PRO A 132 1.10 -0.89 10.00
CA PRO A 132 1.88 -1.08 11.21
C PRO A 132 2.74 -2.36 11.11
N LEU A 133 3.98 -2.28 11.58
CA LEU A 133 4.96 -3.38 11.53
C LEU A 133 5.44 -3.81 12.91
N MET A 134 5.54 -2.88 13.85
CA MET A 134 6.06 -3.14 15.19
C MET A 134 5.47 -2.15 16.19
N SER A 135 4.98 -2.65 17.33
CA SER A 135 4.59 -1.85 18.49
C SER A 135 5.78 -1.60 19.42
N TRP A 136 5.66 -0.66 20.35
CA TRP A 136 6.68 -0.44 21.38
C TRP A 136 6.71 -1.53 22.45
N GLY A 137 5.55 -2.04 22.86
CA GLY A 137 5.44 -3.21 23.71
C GLY A 137 5.50 -4.50 22.89
N PRO A 138 6.32 -5.48 23.29
CA PRO A 138 6.32 -6.79 22.65
C PRO A 138 4.95 -7.45 22.85
N SER A 139 4.44 -8.11 21.80
CA SER A 139 3.18 -8.87 21.84
C SER A 139 1.88 -8.08 21.99
N PHE A 140 1.92 -6.74 22.02
CA PHE A 140 0.70 -5.91 22.00
C PHE A 140 0.18 -5.67 20.59
N ASN A 141 -1.12 -5.38 20.49
CA ASN A 141 -1.76 -4.97 19.24
C ASN A 141 -1.25 -3.60 18.78
N PHE A 142 -1.49 -3.28 17.51
CA PHE A 142 -1.15 -1.99 16.94
C PHE A 142 -2.25 -0.98 17.22
N SER A 143 -1.88 0.25 17.55
CA SER A 143 -2.87 1.33 17.68
C SER A 143 -2.46 2.59 16.93
N ILE A 144 -3.47 3.25 16.37
CA ILE A 144 -3.36 4.57 15.76
C ILE A 144 -4.43 5.45 16.40
N TRP A 145 -3.99 6.57 16.97
CA TRP A 145 -4.85 7.49 17.73
C TRP A 145 -5.56 8.47 16.83
N TYR A 146 -4.81 9.11 15.93
CA TYR A 146 -5.32 10.13 15.02
C TYR A 146 -4.43 10.22 13.79
N ILE A 147 -5.04 10.49 12.64
CA ILE A 147 -4.35 10.73 11.36
C ILE A 147 -4.85 12.04 10.76
N GLU A 148 -3.90 12.87 10.33
CA GLU A 148 -4.15 14.03 9.48
C GLU A 148 -3.28 13.92 8.23
N LEU A 149 -3.86 14.15 7.06
CA LEU A 149 -3.12 14.17 5.80
C LEU A 149 -3.05 15.60 5.30
N HIS A 150 -1.88 16.03 4.82
CA HIS A 150 -1.70 17.34 4.22
C HIS A 150 -1.13 17.23 2.82
N GLY A 151 -1.53 18.17 1.96
CA GLY A 151 -1.06 18.19 0.60
C GLY A 151 -1.81 19.16 -0.29
N ILE A 152 -1.65 18.98 -1.60
CA ILE A 152 -2.23 19.85 -2.63
C ILE A 152 -3.42 19.14 -3.27
N GLU A 153 -4.61 19.71 -3.11
CA GLU A 153 -5.85 19.25 -3.76
C GLU A 153 -6.34 20.20 -4.88
N ASP A 154 -5.57 21.24 -5.18
CA ASP A 154 -5.90 22.20 -6.24
C ASP A 154 -5.99 21.48 -7.61
N PRO A 155 -7.16 21.47 -8.27
CA PRO A 155 -7.32 20.84 -9.57
C PRO A 155 -6.32 21.32 -10.62
N ASP A 156 -5.92 22.59 -10.59
CA ASP A 156 -5.00 23.18 -11.58
C ASP A 156 -3.60 22.56 -11.48
N VAL A 157 -3.23 22.01 -10.32
CA VAL A 157 -1.97 21.30 -10.08
C VAL A 157 -2.14 19.80 -10.18
N VAL A 158 -3.23 19.26 -9.63
CA VAL A 158 -3.47 17.81 -9.56
C VAL A 158 -3.76 17.24 -10.94
N GLN A 159 -4.54 17.93 -11.78
CA GLN A 159 -4.95 17.42 -13.10
C GLN A 159 -3.75 17.19 -14.05
N PRO A 160 -2.79 18.12 -14.20
CA PRO A 160 -1.58 17.86 -14.98
C PRO A 160 -0.76 16.69 -14.43
N CYS A 161 -0.61 16.60 -13.11
CA CYS A 161 0.12 15.50 -12.47
C CYS A 161 -0.57 14.15 -12.70
N LEU A 162 -1.90 14.12 -12.65
CA LEU A 162 -2.71 12.93 -12.92
C LEU A 162 -2.56 12.48 -14.38
N ASN A 163 -2.65 13.41 -15.34
CA ASN A 163 -2.46 13.11 -16.76
C ASN A 163 -1.06 12.56 -17.07
N TRP A 164 -0.03 13.11 -16.44
CA TRP A 164 1.33 12.58 -16.54
C TRP A 164 1.44 11.20 -15.90
N TYR A 165 0.93 11.03 -14.68
CA TYR A 165 1.04 9.78 -13.92
C TYR A 165 0.31 8.62 -14.61
N SER A 166 -0.84 8.86 -15.25
CA SER A 166 -1.55 7.87 -16.06
C SER A 166 -0.70 7.33 -17.22
N LYS A 167 0.03 8.22 -17.91
CA LYS A 167 0.91 7.85 -19.03
C LYS A 167 2.13 7.06 -18.55
N VAL A 168 2.74 7.50 -17.46
CA VAL A 168 3.91 6.84 -16.88
C VAL A 168 3.55 5.51 -16.24
N GLY A 169 2.43 5.43 -15.52
CA GLY A 169 1.91 4.21 -14.91
C GLY A 169 1.70 3.09 -15.92
N LEU A 170 1.08 3.38 -17.07
CA LEU A 170 0.97 2.41 -18.18
C LEU A 170 2.33 1.94 -18.67
N SER A 171 3.30 2.86 -18.82
CA SER A 171 4.64 2.48 -19.27
C SER A 171 5.45 1.67 -18.25
N LEU A 172 5.24 1.92 -16.95
CA LEU A 172 5.87 1.18 -15.86
C LEU A 172 5.24 -0.19 -15.69
N ASP A 173 3.92 -0.30 -15.83
CA ASP A 173 3.21 -1.57 -15.75
C ASP A 173 3.63 -2.49 -16.91
N VAL A 174 3.69 -1.98 -18.15
CA VAL A 174 4.20 -2.74 -19.30
C VAL A 174 5.65 -3.21 -19.09
N ARG A 175 6.52 -2.36 -18.52
CA ARG A 175 7.90 -2.75 -18.18
C ARG A 175 7.94 -3.78 -17.04
N GLY A 176 7.09 -3.64 -16.03
CA GLY A 176 6.98 -4.54 -14.89
C GLY A 176 6.48 -5.91 -15.30
N VAL A 177 5.48 -5.97 -16.17
CA VAL A 177 5.04 -7.19 -16.87
C VAL A 177 6.24 -7.77 -17.60
N GLY A 178 6.91 -7.01 -18.48
CA GLY A 178 8.09 -7.49 -19.20
C GLY A 178 9.21 -8.07 -18.31
N GLN A 179 9.49 -7.47 -17.15
CA GLN A 179 10.44 -8.01 -16.18
C GLN A 179 9.92 -9.26 -15.46
N ARG A 180 8.64 -9.30 -15.07
CA ARG A 180 8.01 -10.46 -14.43
C ARG A 180 7.98 -11.67 -15.36
N TRP A 181 7.75 -11.46 -16.66
CA TRP A 181 7.86 -12.50 -17.69
C TRP A 181 9.31 -12.99 -17.84
N LYS A 182 10.31 -12.08 -17.85
CA LYS A 182 11.73 -12.48 -17.90
C LYS A 182 12.17 -13.27 -16.67
N SER A 183 11.75 -12.87 -15.47
CA SER A 183 12.02 -13.61 -14.23
C SER A 183 11.27 -14.94 -14.19
N GLY A 184 10.03 -15.01 -14.68
CA GLY A 184 9.28 -16.25 -14.84
C GLY A 184 9.94 -17.24 -15.83
N PHE A 185 10.44 -16.75 -16.96
CA PHE A 185 11.23 -17.55 -17.91
C PHE A 185 12.58 -17.99 -17.31
N ALA A 186 13.26 -17.15 -16.53
CA ALA A 186 14.48 -17.53 -15.84
C ALA A 186 14.23 -18.62 -14.79
N PHE A 187 13.10 -18.54 -14.08
CA PHE A 187 12.67 -19.58 -13.13
C PHE A 187 12.33 -20.90 -13.84
N LEU A 188 11.59 -20.86 -14.96
CA LEU A 188 11.30 -22.05 -15.76
C LEU A 188 12.56 -22.66 -16.39
N ARG A 189 13.53 -21.84 -16.83
CA ARG A 189 14.85 -22.34 -17.27
C ARG A 189 15.63 -23.00 -16.14
N ASN A 190 15.55 -22.50 -14.91
CA ASN A 190 16.22 -23.12 -13.77
C ASN A 190 15.57 -24.46 -13.37
N ILE A 191 14.26 -24.61 -13.56
CA ILE A 191 13.58 -25.90 -13.41
C ILE A 191 13.99 -26.87 -14.53
N SER A 192 14.18 -26.38 -15.75
CA SER A 192 14.67 -27.17 -16.89
C SER A 192 16.14 -27.59 -16.79
N LEU A 193 16.93 -26.99 -15.90
CA LEU A 193 18.35 -27.35 -15.67
C LEU A 193 18.56 -28.27 -14.47
N ASN A 194 17.49 -28.61 -13.74
CA ASN A 194 17.51 -29.68 -12.76
C ASN A 194 17.04 -30.98 -13.43
N GLU A 195 17.75 -31.40 -14.48
CA GLU A 195 17.64 -32.76 -15.02
C GLU A 195 18.28 -33.73 -14.02
N ASN A 196 17.49 -34.19 -13.05
CA ASN A 196 17.73 -35.42 -12.29
C ASN A 196 16.41 -36.00 -11.77
N PHE A 197 15.31 -35.91 -12.54
CA PHE A 197 14.04 -36.51 -12.12
C PHE A 197 13.25 -37.25 -13.19
N TRP A 198 13.85 -37.60 -14.32
CA TRP A 198 13.18 -38.46 -15.31
C TRP A 198 14.15 -39.50 -15.88
N ASP A 199 14.11 -40.72 -15.33
CA ASP A 199 14.64 -41.92 -16.00
C ASP A 199 13.65 -42.30 -17.11
N VAL A 200 14.10 -42.20 -18.36
CA VAL A 200 13.30 -42.56 -19.53
C VAL A 200 13.50 -44.04 -19.81
N ARG A 201 12.55 -44.88 -19.37
CA ARG A 201 12.35 -46.22 -19.94
C ARG A 201 10.88 -46.56 -20.10
N GLY A 202 10.52 -46.87 -21.33
CA GLY A 202 9.35 -47.67 -21.67
C GLY A 202 8.06 -46.88 -21.83
N ALA A 203 7.37 -47.18 -22.93
CA ALA A 203 6.03 -46.70 -23.24
C ALA A 203 5.02 -47.05 -22.14
N ASP A 204 3.90 -46.33 -22.14
CA ASP A 204 2.70 -46.41 -21.29
C ASP A 204 2.69 -45.52 -20.03
N TYR A 205 2.14 -44.32 -20.19
CA TYR A 205 1.71 -43.48 -19.08
C TYR A 205 0.27 -43.81 -18.70
N ILE A 206 0.10 -44.66 -17.68
CA ILE A 206 -1.15 -44.75 -16.90
C ILE A 206 -1.09 -43.65 -15.82
N TRP A 207 -2.08 -42.76 -15.81
CA TRP A 207 -2.21 -41.67 -14.85
C TRP A 207 -2.63 -42.22 -13.46
N LYS A 208 -1.91 -41.85 -12.40
CA LYS A 208 -2.41 -41.97 -11.02
C LYS A 208 -2.54 -40.57 -10.40
N PRO A 209 -3.70 -40.20 -9.84
CA PRO A 209 -3.87 -38.93 -9.16
C PRO A 209 -3.21 -38.98 -7.78
N THR A 210 -2.38 -38.00 -7.48
CA THR A 210 -2.19 -37.56 -6.09
C THR A 210 -2.25 -36.03 -6.03
N ASN A 211 -3.36 -35.57 -5.44
CA ASN A 211 -3.66 -34.28 -4.82
C ASN A 211 -2.61 -33.16 -4.91
N SER A 212 -2.75 -32.31 -5.92
CA SER A 212 -2.35 -30.89 -5.89
C SER A 212 -3.18 -30.11 -6.91
N VAL A 213 -4.49 -30.11 -6.71
CA VAL A 213 -5.40 -29.20 -7.39
C VAL A 213 -5.31 -27.87 -6.65
N CYS A 214 -4.71 -26.86 -7.27
CA CYS A 214 -4.95 -25.42 -7.11
C CYS A 214 -3.74 -24.64 -7.65
N LEU A 215 -3.52 -24.64 -8.98
CA LEU A 215 -2.67 -23.64 -9.66
C LEU A 215 -2.77 -23.64 -11.19
N TRP A 216 -3.57 -24.52 -11.79
CA TRP A 216 -3.64 -24.67 -13.26
C TRP A 216 -4.85 -24.04 -13.95
N ASP A 217 -5.83 -23.53 -13.20
CA ASP A 217 -7.02 -22.90 -13.81
C ASP A 217 -6.73 -21.51 -14.42
N SER A 218 -5.64 -20.86 -14.02
CA SER A 218 -5.23 -19.56 -14.61
C SER A 218 -4.39 -19.70 -15.89
N PHE A 219 -3.92 -20.91 -16.23
CA PHE A 219 -3.05 -21.11 -17.41
C PHE A 219 -3.85 -21.35 -18.70
N PHE A 220 -5.02 -21.99 -18.62
CA PHE A 220 -5.80 -22.30 -19.83
C PHE A 220 -6.68 -21.14 -20.33
N ASN A 221 -7.06 -20.19 -19.47
CA ASN A 221 -7.86 -19.03 -19.92
C ASN A 221 -7.07 -17.97 -20.71
N CYS A 222 -5.73 -17.98 -20.66
CA CYS A 222 -4.91 -17.04 -21.43
C CYS A 222 -4.56 -17.53 -22.85
N ILE A 223 -4.61 -18.84 -23.11
CA ILE A 223 -4.27 -19.37 -24.45
C ILE A 223 -5.40 -19.11 -25.45
N HIS A 224 -6.66 -18.99 -25.01
CA HIS A 224 -7.78 -18.74 -25.91
C HIS A 224 -7.87 -17.30 -26.45
N ILE A 225 -7.22 -16.31 -25.82
CA ILE A 225 -7.27 -14.92 -26.29
C ILE A 225 -6.28 -14.65 -27.44
N VAL A 226 -5.22 -15.46 -27.56
CA VAL A 226 -4.16 -15.22 -28.56
C VAL A 226 -4.49 -15.78 -29.95
N SER A 227 -5.49 -16.67 -30.07
CA SER A 227 -5.85 -17.27 -31.38
C SER A 227 -6.83 -16.44 -32.23
N LEU A 228 -7.26 -15.25 -31.79
CA LEU A 228 -8.20 -14.39 -32.53
C LEU A 228 -7.56 -13.13 -33.16
N LEU A 229 -6.23 -12.99 -33.10
CA LEU A 229 -5.50 -11.84 -33.66
C LEU A 229 -4.28 -12.25 -34.50
N SER A 230 -4.40 -13.32 -35.29
CA SER A 230 -3.38 -13.69 -36.29
C SER A 230 -4.04 -14.12 -37.59
#